data_AF-A0A1W6CMW1-F1
#
_entry.id   AF-A0A1W6CMW1-F1
#
_cell.length_a   1.000
_cell.length_b   1.000
_cell.length_c   1.000
_cell.angle_alpha   90.00
_cell.angle_beta   90.00
_cell.angle_gamma   90.00
#
_symmetry.space_group_name_H-M   'P 1'
#
loop_
_entity.id
_entity.type
_entity.pdbx_description
1 polymer ?
#
loop_
_entity_poly.entity_id
_entity_poly.type
_entity_poly.pdbx_seq_one_letter_code
_entity_poly.pdbx_strand_id
1 'polypeptide(L)'
;MTPYAEALHWIKAKPGTGSAETLAKLVLSIWNSDCAFSFRECIANLDPERTALAVRVAAHFAEVGEDDELVEIGHAVCALYPRLWDLGEAADEAKTALRRRWMQEA
;
A
#
# COMPACT_ATOMS: atom_id res chain seq x y z
N MET A 1 18.30 7.94 -2.03
CA MET A 1 17.30 6.98 -1.53
C MET A 1 16.05 7.19 -2.36
N THR A 2 15.48 6.13 -2.94
CA THR A 2 14.21 6.22 -3.65
C THR A 2 13.07 6.55 -2.68
N PRO A 3 11.91 7.02 -3.17
CA PRO A 3 10.74 7.22 -2.32
C PRO A 3 10.30 5.93 -1.60
N TYR A 4 10.44 4.76 -2.24
CA TYR A 4 10.09 3.47 -1.64
C TYR A 4 11.00 3.15 -0.44
N ALA A 5 12.32 3.27 -0.62
CA ALA A 5 13.28 3.00 0.44
C ALA A 5 13.12 3.99 1.62
N GLU A 6 12.79 5.25 1.32
CA GLU A 6 12.47 6.28 2.32
C GLU A 6 11.21 5.91 3.12
N ALA A 7 10.15 5.44 2.44
CA ALA A 7 8.93 4.98 3.09
C ALA A 7 9.20 3.75 3.99
N LEU A 8 9.96 2.75 3.50
CA LEU A 8 10.32 1.58 4.30
C LEU A 8 11.14 1.96 5.54
N HIS A 9 12.08 2.90 5.40
CA HIS A 9 12.86 3.41 6.53
C HIS A 9 11.94 4.01 7.61
N TRP A 10 10.98 4.85 7.21
CA TRP A 10 10.01 5.43 8.13
C TRP A 10 9.11 4.39 8.80
N ILE A 11 8.60 3.43 8.03
CA ILE A 11 7.77 2.33 8.53
C ILE A 11 8.52 1.54 9.62
N LYS A 12 9.79 1.17 9.36
CA LYS A 12 10.64 0.43 10.30
C LYS A 12 11.02 1.24 11.53
N ALA A 13 11.17 2.56 11.42
CA ALA A 13 11.58 3.43 12.52
C ALA A 13 10.47 3.66 13.56
N LYS A 14 9.20 3.51 13.17
CA LYS A 14 8.02 3.79 14.01
C LYS A 14 6.95 2.69 13.89
N PRO A 15 7.27 1.42 14.19
CA PRO A 15 6.34 0.32 13.99
C PRO A 15 5.08 0.50 14.85
N GLY A 16 3.92 0.20 14.26
CA GLY A 16 2.62 0.24 14.94
C GLY A 16 2.01 1.64 15.14
N THR A 17 2.66 2.73 14.69
CA THR A 17 1.99 4.04 14.66
C THR A 17 0.99 4.11 13.51
N GLY A 18 -0.07 4.90 13.67
CA GLY A 18 -1.06 5.12 12.59
C GLY A 18 -0.43 5.67 11.31
N SER A 19 0.63 6.49 11.42
CA SER A 19 1.37 7.01 10.26
C SER A 19 2.19 5.96 9.53
N ALA A 20 2.84 5.04 10.26
CA ALA A 20 3.56 3.92 9.67
C ALA A 20 2.58 2.93 9.02
N GLU A 21 1.43 2.68 9.66
CA GLU A 21 0.39 1.82 9.09
C GLU A 21 -0.19 2.38 7.78
N THR A 22 -0.47 3.70 7.70
CA THR A 22 -1.01 4.28 6.46
C THR A 22 0.03 4.33 5.33
N LEU A 23 1.32 4.52 5.65
CA LEU A 23 2.40 4.35 4.66
C LEU A 23 2.58 2.89 4.23
N ALA A 24 2.43 1.92 5.14
CA ALA A 24 2.45 0.50 4.79
C ALA A 24 1.30 0.14 3.83
N LYS A 25 0.09 0.66 4.07
CA LYS A 25 -1.04 0.54 3.14
C LYS A 25 -0.70 1.08 1.75
N LEU A 26 -0.02 2.23 1.68
CA LEU A 26 0.39 2.80 0.39
C LEU A 26 1.29 1.85 -0.38
N VAL A 27 2.38 1.39 0.26
CA VAL A 27 3.36 0.48 -0.36
C VAL A 27 2.67 -0.80 -0.83
N LEU A 28 1.85 -1.43 0.02
CA LEU A 28 1.11 -2.64 -0.35
C LEU A 28 0.15 -2.39 -1.52
N SER A 29 -0.52 -1.22 -1.57
CA SER A 29 -1.47 -0.89 -2.64
C SER A 29 -0.83 -0.69 -4.00
N ILE A 30 0.39 -0.15 -4.04
CA ILE A 30 1.11 0.06 -5.31
C ILE A 30 1.85 -1.19 -5.76
N TRP A 31 2.32 -2.02 -4.82
CA TRP A 31 3.01 -3.27 -5.14
C TRP A 31 2.04 -4.39 -5.52
N ASN A 32 0.89 -4.47 -4.86
CA ASN A 32 -0.04 -5.57 -5.09
C ASN A 32 -1.49 -5.08 -5.20
N SER A 33 -2.10 -5.34 -6.37
CA SER A 33 -3.49 -4.98 -6.66
C SER A 33 -4.51 -5.62 -5.74
N ASP A 34 -4.19 -6.79 -5.19
CA ASP A 34 -5.05 -7.54 -4.27
C ASP A 34 -5.08 -6.85 -2.89
N CYS A 35 -4.07 -6.02 -2.59
CA CYS A 35 -4.00 -5.18 -1.40
C CYS A 35 -4.28 -3.70 -1.71
N ALA A 36 -5.17 -3.39 -2.65
CA ALA A 36 -5.48 -2.01 -3.04
C ALA A 36 -6.34 -1.27 -2.01
N PHE A 37 -5.70 -0.45 -1.18
CA PHE A 37 -6.31 0.58 -0.33
C PHE A 37 -6.45 1.90 -1.10
N SER A 38 -7.44 2.71 -0.74
CA SER A 38 -7.58 4.02 -1.37
C SER A 38 -6.46 4.98 -0.93
N PHE A 39 -6.02 5.87 -1.82
CA PHE A 39 -4.99 6.86 -1.47
C PHE A 39 -5.40 7.73 -0.26
N ARG A 40 -6.70 7.97 -0.08
CA ARG A 40 -7.24 8.68 1.09
C ARG A 40 -6.92 7.96 2.40
N GLU A 41 -7.04 6.63 2.43
CA GLU A 41 -6.66 5.82 3.61
C GLU A 41 -5.15 5.85 3.84
N CYS A 42 -4.37 5.85 2.76
CA CYS A 42 -2.91 5.85 2.78
C CYS A 42 -2.30 7.14 3.34
N ILE A 43 -3.05 8.25 3.38
CA ILE A 43 -2.57 9.55 3.90
C ILE A 43 -3.31 10.03 5.15
N ALA A 44 -4.31 9.29 5.64
CA ALA A 44 -5.25 9.78 6.67
C ALA A 44 -4.57 10.19 7.99
N ASN A 45 -3.44 9.58 8.34
CA ASN A 45 -2.71 9.81 9.59
C ASN A 45 -1.31 10.41 9.38
N LEU A 46 -1.08 11.06 8.23
CA LEU A 46 0.21 11.64 7.90
C LEU A 46 0.24 13.14 8.19
N ASP A 47 1.38 13.60 8.69
CA ASP A 47 1.70 15.04 8.70
C ASP A 47 2.07 15.53 7.28
N PRO A 48 2.26 16.84 7.07
CA PRO A 48 2.57 17.38 5.74
C PRO A 48 3.85 16.80 5.11
N GLU A 49 4.88 16.51 5.91
CA GLU A 49 6.15 15.96 5.41
C GLU A 49 5.95 14.52 4.92
N ARG A 50 5.23 13.69 5.68
CA ARG A 50 4.99 12.29 5.30
C ARG A 50 3.93 12.20 4.20
N THR A 51 3.01 13.15 4.13
CA THR A 51 2.09 13.28 2.99
C THR A 51 2.86 13.59 1.70
N ALA A 52 3.86 14.48 1.75
CA ALA A 52 4.70 14.75 0.60
C ALA A 52 5.50 13.50 0.17
N LEU A 53 5.98 12.70 1.14
CA LEU A 53 6.60 11.40 0.84
C LEU A 53 5.62 10.43 0.16
N ALA A 54 4.39 10.31 0.68
CA ALA A 54 3.35 9.46 0.07
C ALA A 54 3.04 9.85 -1.38
N VAL A 55 2.99 11.16 -1.67
CA VAL A 55 2.82 11.67 -3.04
C VAL A 55 4.02 11.30 -3.92
N ARG A 56 5.25 11.44 -3.41
CA ARG A 56 6.47 11.04 -4.15
C ARG A 56 6.50 9.54 -4.46
N VAL A 57 6.05 8.70 -3.54
CA VAL A 57 5.92 7.24 -3.75
C VAL A 57 4.93 6.95 -4.89
N ALA A 58 3.75 7.55 -4.87
CA ALA A 58 2.75 7.35 -5.92
C ALA A 58 3.20 7.90 -7.28
N ALA A 59 3.86 9.07 -7.29
CA ALA A 59 4.40 9.67 -8.51
C ALA A 59 5.50 8.78 -9.12
N HIS A 60 6.41 8.28 -8.28
CA HIS A 60 7.48 7.40 -8.74
C HIS A 60 6.94 6.10 -9.35
N PHE A 61 5.92 5.50 -8.73
CA PHE A 61 5.23 4.34 -9.30
C PHE A 61 4.55 4.66 -10.63
N ALA A 62 3.91 5.82 -10.75
CA ALA A 62 3.27 6.23 -12.02
C ALA A 62 4.28 6.44 -13.16
N GLU A 63 5.53 6.80 -12.84
CA GLU A 63 6.60 7.03 -13.82
C GLU A 63 7.34 5.74 -14.20
N VAL A 64 7.65 4.89 -13.22
CA VAL A 64 8.55 3.72 -13.39
C VAL A 64 7.78 2.40 -13.43
N GLY A 65 6.62 2.34 -12.79
CA GLY A 65 5.88 1.10 -12.55
C GLY A 65 6.46 0.27 -11.41
N GLU A 66 6.21 -1.03 -11.45
CA GLU A 66 6.83 -2.00 -10.57
C GLU A 66 8.28 -2.27 -10.99
N ASP A 67 9.20 -2.21 -10.02
CA ASP A 67 10.60 -2.58 -10.17
C ASP A 67 11.05 -3.53 -9.04
N ASP A 68 12.26 -4.09 -9.19
CA ASP A 68 12.80 -5.06 -8.21
C ASP A 68 12.88 -4.47 -6.79
N GLU A 69 13.11 -3.16 -6.66
CA GLU A 69 13.15 -2.48 -5.36
C GLU A 69 11.77 -2.45 -4.71
N LEU A 70 10.72 -2.12 -5.46
CA LEU A 70 9.35 -2.14 -4.96
C LEU A 70 8.93 -3.55 -4.53
N VAL A 71 9.32 -4.58 -5.29
CA VAL A 71 9.01 -5.98 -4.94
C VAL A 71 9.68 -6.38 -3.63
N GLU A 72 10.97 -6.08 -3.44
CA GLU A 72 11.67 -6.37 -2.20
C GLU A 72 11.04 -5.63 -1.00
N ILE A 73 10.74 -4.35 -1.19
CA ILE A 73 10.12 -3.51 -0.16
C ILE A 73 8.70 -3.98 0.16
N GLY A 74 7.93 -4.38 -0.85
CA GLY A 74 6.59 -4.94 -0.71
C GLY A 74 6.58 -6.19 0.17
N HIS A 75 7.49 -7.13 -0.10
CA HIS A 75 7.68 -8.31 0.75
C HIS A 75 8.07 -7.94 2.19
N ALA A 76 8.98 -6.97 2.36
CA ALA A 76 9.39 -6.51 3.69
C ALA A 76 8.21 -5.88 4.47
N VAL A 77 7.37 -5.07 3.81
CA VAL A 77 6.19 -4.46 4.44
C VAL A 77 5.12 -5.52 4.76
N CYS A 78 4.88 -6.48 3.87
CA CYS A 78 3.96 -7.60 4.11
C CYS A 78 4.37 -8.41 5.35
N ALA A 79 5.66 -8.72 5.48
CA ALA A 79 6.18 -9.40 6.68
C ALA A 79 6.03 -8.59 7.97
N LEU A 80 6.12 -7.25 7.90
CA LEU A 80 5.93 -6.36 9.05
C LEU A 80 4.46 -6.13 9.42
N TYR A 81 3.55 -6.19 8.44
CA TYR A 81 2.12 -5.88 8.60
C TYR A 81 1.23 -6.99 8.02
N PRO A 82 1.32 -8.23 8.51
CA PRO A 82 0.54 -9.35 7.96
C PRO A 82 -0.97 -9.12 8.02
N ARG A 83 -1.46 -8.41 9.04
CA ARG A 83 -2.89 -8.08 9.17
C ARG A 83 -3.39 -7.09 8.10
N LEU A 84 -2.52 -6.26 7.54
CA LEU A 84 -2.90 -5.39 6.42
C LEU A 84 -3.02 -6.18 5.13
N TRP A 85 -2.15 -7.17 4.95
CA TRP A 85 -2.25 -8.12 3.85
C TRP A 85 -3.57 -8.91 3.92
N ASP A 86 -3.86 -9.52 5.08
CA ASP A 86 -5.11 -10.25 5.31
C ASP A 86 -6.35 -9.38 5.01
N LEU A 87 -6.32 -8.11 5.41
CA LEU A 87 -7.40 -7.15 5.16
C LEU A 87 -7.53 -6.81 3.67
N GLY A 88 -6.40 -6.65 2.97
CA GLY A 88 -6.35 -6.40 1.54
C GLY A 88 -6.99 -7.55 0.76
N GLU A 89 -6.51 -8.78 1.00
CA GLU A 89 -7.04 -10.00 0.37
C GLU A 89 -8.55 -10.15 0.60
N ALA A 90 -9.02 -10.00 1.84
CA ALA A 90 -10.45 -10.09 2.15
C ALA A 90 -11.29 -9.03 1.40
N ALA A 91 -10.75 -7.82 1.23
CA ALA A 91 -11.40 -6.76 0.48
C ALA A 91 -11.43 -7.07 -1.03
N ASP A 92 -10.36 -7.62 -1.60
CA ASP A 92 -10.35 -8.02 -3.01
C ASP A 92 -11.30 -9.20 -3.27
N GLU A 93 -11.29 -10.24 -2.43
CA GLU A 93 -12.21 -11.37 -2.53
C GLU A 93 -13.67 -10.90 -2.56
N ALA A 94 -14.03 -9.96 -1.69
CA ALA A 94 -15.37 -9.38 -1.65
C ALA A 94 -15.72 -8.62 -2.94
N LYS A 95 -14.79 -7.83 -3.51
CA LYS A 95 -14.97 -7.14 -4.80
C LYS A 95 -15.15 -8.14 -5.93
N THR A 96 -14.32 -9.18 -5.96
CA THR A 96 -14.34 -10.22 -6.99
C THR A 96 -15.64 -11.05 -6.93
N ALA A 97 -16.10 -11.42 -5.73
CA ALA A 97 -17.38 -12.09 -5.54
C ALA A 97 -18.57 -11.24 -6.01
N LEU A 98 -18.56 -9.94 -5.72
CA LEU A 98 -19.59 -9.02 -6.18
C LEU A 98 -19.62 -8.90 -7.71
N ARG A 99 -18.46 -8.69 -8.34
CA ARG A 99 -18.34 -8.64 -9.81
C ARG A 99 -18.82 -9.92 -10.47
N ARG A 100 -18.53 -11.08 -9.88
CA ARG A 100 -18.99 -12.38 -10.38
C ARG A 100 -20.52 -12.48 -10.37
N ARG A 101 -21.18 -12.01 -9.32
CA ARG A 101 -22.65 -11.97 -9.26
C ARG A 101 -23.25 -11.12 -10.37
N TRP A 102 -22.71 -9.92 -10.59
CA TRP A 102 -23.18 -9.04 -11.68
C TRP A 102 -23.09 -9.69 -13.06
N MET A 103 -22.03 -10.45 -13.34
CA MET A 103 -21.88 -11.17 -14.61
C MET A 103 -22.87 -12.33 -14.79
N GLN A 104 -23.42 -12.87 -13.70
CA GLN A 104 -24.42 -13.94 -13.75
C GLN A 104 -25.85 -13.39 -13.87
N GLU A 105 -26.05 -12.13 -13.46
CA GLU A 105 -27.32 -11.41 -13.53
C GLU A 105 -27.53 -10.69 -14.88
N ALA A 106 -26.47 -10.54 -15.67
CA ALA A 106 -26.47 -9.90 -16.99
C ALA A 106 -26.71 -10.89 -18.13
#